data_AF-I6QND8-F1
#
_entry.id   AF-I6QND8-F1
#
_cell.length_a   1.000
_cell.length_b   1.000
_cell.length_c   1.000
_cell.angle_alpha   90.00
_cell.angle_beta   90.00
_cell.angle_gamma   90.00
#
_symmetry.space_group_name_H-M   'P 1'
#
loop_
_entity.id
_entity.type
_entity.pdbx_description
1 polymer ?
#
loop_
_entity_poly.entity_id
_entity_poly.type
_entity_poly.pdbx_seq_one_letter_code
_entity_poly.pdbx_strand_id
1 'polypeptide(L)' 'PEALAQGCDTLVSIGGIQSDQTRQVAAVAAHLGLKCVLVQENWVNYSDAVYDRVGNIEMSRILGADVRLDAAG' A
#
# COMPACT_ATOMS: atom_id res chain seq x y z
N PRO A 1 -3.16 19.08 5.85
CA PRO A 1 -2.24 18.44 4.87
C PRO A 1 -2.61 18.87 3.45
N GLU A 2 -1.65 18.96 2.54
CA GLU A 2 -1.88 19.42 1.17
C GLU A 2 -2.97 18.61 0.45
N ALA A 3 -2.95 17.28 0.56
CA ALA A 3 -3.98 16.41 -0.05
C ALA A 3 -5.41 16.78 0.39
N LEU A 4 -5.62 17.18 1.65
CA LEU A 4 -6.93 17.64 2.12
C LEU A 4 -7.29 19.02 1.58
N ALA A 5 -6.31 19.93 1.50
CA ALA A 5 -6.51 21.28 0.97
C ALA A 5 -6.86 21.26 -0.53
N GLN A 6 -6.33 20.29 -1.26
CA GLN A 6 -6.64 20.06 -2.68
C GLN A 6 -7.94 19.26 -2.89
N GLY A 7 -8.59 18.79 -1.82
CA GLY A 7 -9.82 18.01 -1.92
C GLY A 7 -9.62 16.60 -2.52
N CYS A 8 -8.42 16.02 -2.38
CA CYS A 8 -8.18 14.64 -2.79
C CYS A 8 -9.05 13.67 -1.98
N ASP A 9 -9.57 12.63 -2.64
CA ASP A 9 -10.38 11.58 -2.01
C ASP A 9 -9.63 10.25 -1.85
N THR A 10 -8.45 10.15 -2.44
CA THR A 10 -7.67 8.90 -2.55
C THR A 10 -6.18 9.19 -2.38
N LEU A 11 -5.49 8.42 -1.52
CA LEU A 11 -4.04 8.41 -1.45
C LEU A 11 -3.49 7.27 -2.31
N VAL A 12 -2.59 7.60 -3.25
CA VAL A 12 -1.93 6.63 -4.12
C VAL A 12 -0.44 6.59 -3.80
N SER A 13 0.12 5.39 -3.64
CA SER A 13 1.56 5.23 -3.39
C SER A 13 2.12 3.91 -3.92
N ILE A 14 3.44 3.72 -3.77
CA ILE A 14 4.19 2.60 -4.37
C ILE A 14 5.28 2.07 -3.42
N GLY A 15 5.59 0.79 -3.53
CA GLY A 15 6.76 0.20 -2.86
C GLY A 15 6.97 -1.28 -3.20
N GLY A 16 7.99 -1.89 -2.60
CA GLY A 16 8.12 -3.35 -2.66
C GLY A 16 6.97 -4.08 -1.95
N ILE A 17 6.80 -5.38 -2.19
CA ILE A 17 5.79 -6.26 -1.54
C ILE A 17 5.69 -5.99 -0.01
N GLN A 18 6.82 -5.97 0.70
CA GLN A 18 6.84 -5.74 2.15
C GLN A 18 7.09 -4.28 2.57
N SER A 19 6.73 -3.29 1.74
CA SER A 19 6.99 -1.88 2.01
C SER A 19 6.30 -1.36 3.27
N ASP A 20 7.08 -0.93 4.26
CA ASP A 20 6.60 -0.23 5.47
C ASP A 20 5.88 1.07 5.15
N GLN A 21 6.32 1.75 4.09
CA GLN A 21 5.78 3.04 3.68
C GLN A 21 4.35 2.87 3.14
N THR A 22 4.12 1.87 2.28
CA THR A 22 2.78 1.63 1.71
C THR A 22 1.77 1.26 2.80
N ARG A 23 2.18 0.46 3.80
CA ARG A 23 1.35 0.17 4.98
C ARG A 23 0.99 1.44 5.77
N GLN A 24 1.94 2.35 5.96
CA GLN A 24 1.65 3.62 6.65
C GLN A 24 0.67 4.49 5.86
N VAL A 25 0.80 4.53 4.53
CA VAL A 25 -0.16 5.25 3.67
C VAL A 25 -1.56 4.64 3.79
N ALA A 26 -1.70 3.32 3.77
CA ALA A 26 -2.98 2.65 3.99
C ALA A 26 -3.60 3.03 5.35
N ALA A 27 -2.80 3.02 6.42
CA ALA A 27 -3.27 3.37 7.76
C ALA A 27 -3.73 4.84 7.85
N VAL A 28 -2.96 5.75 7.26
CA VAL A 28 -3.30 7.18 7.22
C VAL A 28 -4.54 7.43 6.36
N ALA A 29 -4.67 6.77 5.21
CA ALA A 29 -5.84 6.86 4.36
C ALA A 29 -7.10 6.42 5.11
N ALA A 30 -7.06 5.23 5.74
CA ALA A 30 -8.17 4.72 6.55
C ALA A 30 -8.52 5.66 7.71
N HIS A 31 -7.53 6.20 8.42
CA HIS A 31 -7.74 7.14 9.51
C HIS A 31 -8.41 8.45 9.06
N LEU A 32 -8.03 8.96 7.88
CA LEU A 32 -8.59 10.19 7.30
C LEU A 32 -9.91 9.96 6.55
N GLY A 33 -10.39 8.71 6.45
CA GLY A 33 -11.58 8.36 5.67
C GLY A 33 -11.40 8.51 4.15
N LEU A 34 -10.15 8.45 3.67
CA LEU A 34 -9.81 8.50 2.25
C LEU A 34 -9.69 7.08 1.68
N LYS A 35 -9.89 6.93 0.37
CA LYS A 35 -9.56 5.70 -0.35
C LYS A 35 -8.04 5.53 -0.41
N CYS A 36 -7.57 4.31 -0.66
CA CYS A 36 -6.15 4.03 -0.84
C CYS A 36 -5.91 3.06 -2.00
N VAL A 37 -4.94 3.38 -2.86
CA VAL A 37 -4.44 2.48 -3.91
C VAL A 37 -2.93 2.36 -3.73
N LEU A 38 -2.44 1.13 -3.71
CA LEU A 38 -1.02 0.83 -3.55
C LEU A 38 -0.54 -0.04 -4.72
N VAL A 39 0.47 0.44 -5.44
CA VAL A 39 1.20 -0.37 -6.42
C VAL A 39 2.35 -1.05 -5.70
N GLN A 40 2.41 -2.37 -5.74
CA GLN A 40 3.49 -3.13 -5.12
C GLN A 40 4.19 -4.06 -6.10
N GLU A 41 5.51 -3.98 -6.11
CA GLU A 41 6.39 -4.67 -7.08
C GLU A 41 7.42 -5.54 -6.35
N ASN A 42 8.07 -6.45 -7.08
CA ASN A 42 9.06 -7.34 -6.49
C ASN A 42 10.48 -6.76 -6.52
N TRP A 43 10.72 -5.74 -5.69
CA TRP A 43 12.02 -5.04 -5.66
C TRP A 43 13.19 -5.81 -5.04
N VAL A 44 12.93 -7.00 -4.48
CA VAL A 44 13.96 -7.81 -3.81
C VAL A 44 13.95 -9.18 -4.43
N ASN A 45 15.13 -9.68 -4.84
CA ASN A 45 15.27 -11.06 -5.30
C ASN A 45 15.22 -12.03 -4.12
N TYR A 46 14.03 -12.17 -3.54
CA TYR A 46 13.72 -13.02 -2.40
C TYR A 46 12.40 -13.74 -2.67
N SER A 47 12.39 -15.05 -2.47
CA SER A 47 11.23 -15.89 -2.73
C SER A 47 10.88 -16.65 -1.45
N ASP A 48 9.78 -16.24 -0.83
CA ASP A 48 9.18 -16.93 0.30
C ASP A 48 7.70 -17.19 -0.01
N ALA A 49 7.21 -18.37 0.38
CA ALA A 49 5.88 -18.85 0.02
C ALA A 49 4.73 -17.96 0.51
N VAL A 50 4.97 -17.12 1.51
CA VAL A 50 3.96 -16.23 2.10
C VAL A 50 4.33 -14.76 2.01
N TYR A 51 5.39 -14.39 1.30
CA TYR A 51 5.95 -13.03 1.26
C TYR A 51 4.92 -11.95 0.88
N ASP A 52 3.96 -12.30 0.02
CA ASP A 52 2.90 -11.43 -0.47
C ASP A 52 1.58 -11.54 0.33
N ARG A 53 1.56 -12.29 1.43
CA ARG A 53 0.34 -12.62 2.19
C ARG A 53 0.42 -12.34 3.68
N VAL A 54 1.59 -12.00 4.21
CA VAL A 54 1.80 -11.70 5.63
C VAL A 54 2.44 -10.34 5.83
N GLY A 55 2.31 -9.77 7.02
CA GLY A 55 3.07 -8.58 7.43
C GLY A 55 2.56 -7.27 6.81
N ASN A 56 3.42 -6.50 6.15
CA ASN A 56 3.10 -5.14 5.71
C ASN A 56 2.02 -5.11 4.64
N ILE A 57 2.09 -6.02 3.67
CA ILE A 57 1.07 -6.15 2.63
C ILE A 57 -0.26 -6.65 3.20
N GLU A 58 -0.22 -7.57 4.16
CA GLU A 58 -1.41 -8.08 4.86
C GLU A 58 -2.14 -6.96 5.60
N MET A 59 -1.42 -6.18 6.41
CA MET A 59 -1.97 -5.01 7.10
C MET A 59 -2.59 -4.00 6.13
N SER A 60 -1.95 -3.75 4.98
CA SER A 60 -2.48 -2.84 3.97
C SER A 60 -3.83 -3.30 3.41
N ARG A 61 -4.01 -4.61 3.17
CA ARG A 61 -5.29 -5.19 2.76
C ARG A 61 -6.34 -5.14 3.86
N ILE A 62 -5.98 -5.45 5.11
CA ILE A 62 -6.89 -5.36 6.27
C ILE A 62 -7.39 -3.92 6.46
N LEU A 63 -6.54 -2.93 6.24
CA LEU A 63 -6.87 -1.51 6.31
C LEU A 63 -7.73 -1.02 5.13
N GLY A 64 -8.05 -1.90 4.16
CA GLY A 64 -8.96 -1.60 3.06
C GLY A 64 -8.32 -0.93 1.85
N ALA A 65 -6.99 -0.95 1.71
CA ALA A 65 -6.33 -0.45 0.51
C ALA A 65 -6.55 -1.39 -0.70
N ASP A 66 -6.70 -0.82 -1.90
CA ASP A 66 -6.60 -1.54 -3.18
C ASP A 66 -5.12 -1.83 -3.47
N VAL A 67 -4.65 -3.01 -3.06
CA VAL A 67 -3.26 -3.46 -3.23
C VAL A 67 -3.12 -4.19 -4.57
N ARG A 68 -2.32 -3.60 -5.47
CA ARG A 68 -2.05 -4.12 -6.81
C ARG A 68 -0.63 -4.66 -6.87
N LEU A 69 -0.51 -5.98 -6.98
CA LEU A 69 0.78 -6.62 -7.26
C LEU A 69 1.06 -6.51 -8.76
N ASP A 70 2.07 -5.71 -9.12
CA ASP A 70 2.46 -5.49 -10.51
C ASP A 70 3.64 -6.39 -10.89
N ALA A 71 3.55 -7.01 -12.07
CA ALA A 71 4.54 -7.95 -12.59
C ALA A 71 5.64 -7.26 -13.44
N ALA A 72 5.50 -5.97 -13.73
CA ALA A 72 6.45 -5.20 -14.53
C ALA A 72 7.67 -4.71 -13.75
N GLY A 73 7.62 -4.74 -12.42
CA GLY A 73 8.71 -4.33 -11.52
C GLY A 73 9.56 -5.45 -10.96
#